data_AF-A0A8T4I8U5-F1
#
_entry.id   AF-A0A8T4I8U5-F1
#
_cell.length_a   1.000
_cell.length_b   1.000
_cell.length_c   1.000
_cell.angle_alpha   90.00
_cell.angle_beta   90.00
_cell.angle_gamma   90.00
#
_symmetry.space_group_name_H-M   'P 1'
#
loop_
_entity.id
_entity.type
_entity.pdbx_description
1 polymer ?
#
loop_
_entity_poly.entity_id
_entity_poly.type
_entity_poly.pdbx_seq_one_letter_code
_entity_poly.pdbx_strand_id
1 'polypeptide(L)' 'AAFLSLDGYVSDDGEVDAEQIRADLKALLKAKPHLAKPADTGPRRPAPDRSQGSSGNGNRTPSDPSA' A
#
# COMPACT_ATOMS: atom_id res chain seq x y z
N ALA A 1 -19.38 0.47 -2.08
CA ALA A 1 -19.83 1.85 -2.34
C ALA A 1 -18.62 2.72 -2.63
N ALA A 2 -18.68 3.61 -3.62
CA ALA A 2 -17.67 4.64 -3.81
C ALA A 2 -17.71 5.64 -2.64
N PHE A 3 -16.56 6.24 -2.29
CA PHE A 3 -16.49 7.19 -1.17
C PHE A 3 -16.93 8.61 -1.53
N LEU A 4 -16.89 8.96 -2.83
CA LEU A 4 -17.24 10.27 -3.37
C LEU A 4 -18.26 10.08 -4.50
N SER A 5 -19.10 11.10 -4.71
CA SER A 5 -20.02 11.16 -5.85
C SER A 5 -19.39 11.96 -6.98
N LEU A 6 -19.20 11.34 -8.15
CA LEU A 6 -18.49 11.96 -9.26
C LEU A 6 -19.36 12.96 -10.03
N ASP A 7 -20.68 12.76 -10.03
CA ASP A 7 -21.63 13.59 -10.77
C ASP A 7 -21.65 15.05 -10.28
N GLY A 8 -21.19 15.30 -9.05
CA GLY A 8 -21.09 16.65 -8.47
C GLY A 8 -19.82 17.42 -8.86
N TYR A 9 -18.89 16.80 -9.60
CA TYR A 9 -17.63 17.43 -9.99
C TYR A 9 -17.60 17.95 -11.42
N VAL A 10 -18.68 17.74 -12.19
CA VAL A 10 -18.78 18.17 -13.58
C VAL A 10 -19.93 19.16 -13.67
N SER A 11 -19.68 20.34 -14.23
CA SER A 11 -20.72 21.32 -14.49
C SER A 11 -21.58 20.90 -15.68
N ASP A 12 -22.71 21.58 -15.88
CA ASP A 12 -23.60 21.32 -17.02
C ASP A 12 -22.90 21.55 -18.38
N ASP A 13 -21.85 22.38 -18.40
CA ASP A 13 -21.03 22.65 -19.59
C ASP A 13 -19.91 21.62 -19.80
N GLY A 14 -19.77 20.65 -18.90
CA GLY A 14 -18.74 19.61 -18.95
C GLY A 14 -17.41 19.98 -18.30
N GLU A 15 -17.34 21.13 -17.64
CA GLU A 15 -16.12 21.58 -16.95
C GLU A 15 -15.92 20.85 -15.62
N VAL A 16 -14.69 20.50 -15.30
CA VAL A 16 -14.35 19.74 -14.08
C VAL A 16 -13.96 20.69 -12.94
N ASP A 17 -14.68 20.64 -11.83
CA ASP A 17 -14.36 21.41 -10.62
C ASP A 17 -13.20 20.75 -9.85
N ALA A 18 -12.00 21.09 -10.27
CA ALA A 18 -10.77 20.57 -9.67
C ALA A 18 -10.55 21.08 -8.23
N GLU A 19 -11.11 22.22 -7.84
CA GLU A 19 -10.99 22.75 -6.47
C GLU A 19 -11.85 21.93 -5.50
N GLN A 20 -13.09 21.66 -5.88
CA GLN A 20 -14.00 20.84 -5.08
C GLN A 20 -13.45 19.40 -4.93
N ILE A 21 -12.91 18.81 -6.01
CA ILE A 21 -12.24 17.51 -5.95
C ILE A 21 -11.10 17.52 -4.92
N ARG A 22 -10.24 18.56 -4.94
CA ARG A 22 -9.11 18.67 -4.00
C ARG A 22 -9.59 18.75 -2.54
N ALA A 23 -10.63 19.55 -2.30
CA ALA A 23 -11.20 19.72 -0.95
C ALA A 23 -11.75 18.40 -0.41
N ASP A 24 -12.52 17.68 -1.22
CA ASP A 24 -13.15 16.43 -0.81
C ASP A 24 -12.14 15.29 -0.65
N LEU A 25 -11.14 15.21 -1.52
CA LEU A 25 -10.03 14.27 -1.36
C LEU A 25 -9.27 14.54 -0.05
N LYS A 26 -9.02 15.80 0.29
CA LYS A 26 -8.36 16.14 1.56
C LYS A 26 -9.21 15.73 2.77
N ALA A 27 -10.53 15.95 2.72
CA ALA A 27 -11.46 15.52 3.76
C ALA A 27 -11.51 13.99 3.88
N LEU A 28 -11.55 13.28 2.74
CA LEU A 28 -11.56 11.82 2.68
C LEU A 28 -10.28 11.23 3.28
N LEU A 29 -9.11 11.75 2.90
CA LEU A 29 -7.83 11.27 3.42
C LEU A 29 -7.68 11.56 4.92
N LYS A 30 -8.24 12.67 5.41
CA LYS A 30 -8.28 12.96 6.86
C LYS A 30 -9.15 11.94 7.62
N ALA A 31 -10.29 11.54 7.06
CA ALA A 31 -11.16 10.53 7.67
C ALA A 31 -10.63 9.10 7.52
N LYS A 32 -9.92 8.81 6.42
CA LYS A 32 -9.42 7.49 6.03
C LYS A 32 -7.93 7.55 5.70
N PRO A 33 -7.05 7.69 6.70
CA PRO A 33 -5.62 7.87 6.49
C PRO A 33 -4.94 6.69 5.77
N HIS A 34 -5.52 5.49 5.83
CA HIS A 34 -5.02 4.31 5.12
C HIS A 34 -5.16 4.38 3.59
N LEU A 35 -6.00 5.30 3.07
CA LEU A 35 -6.09 5.57 1.64
C LEU A 35 -4.99 6.51 1.16
N ALA A 36 -4.31 7.21 2.07
CA ALA A 36 -3.26 8.14 1.72
C ALA A 36 -2.04 7.38 1.18
N LYS A 37 -1.27 8.06 0.32
CA LYS A 37 0.03 7.55 -0.10
C LYS A 37 0.90 7.34 1.16
N PRO A 38 1.53 6.16 1.33
CA PRO A 38 2.46 5.93 2.43
C PRO A 38 3.57 6.99 2.43
N ALA A 39 3.92 7.50 3.62
CA ALA A 39 5.03 8.44 3.77
C ALA A 39 6.37 7.80 3.39
N ASP A 40 6.51 6.49 3.60
CA ASP A 40 7.66 5.71 3.15
C ASP A 40 7.45 5.25 1.70
N THR A 41 8.17 5.88 0.79
CA THR A 41 8.21 5.53 -0.64
C THR A 41 9.34 4.54 -0.96
N GLY A 42 10.09 4.10 0.06
CA GLY A 42 11.17 3.13 -0.10
C GLY A 42 10.67 1.76 -0.53
N PRO A 43 11.57 0.87 -0.98
CA PRO A 43 11.23 -0.51 -1.27
C PRO A 43 10.59 -1.14 -0.04
N ARG A 44 9.37 -1.70 -0.17
CA ARG A 44 8.77 -2.44 0.93
C ARG A 44 9.74 -3.55 1.32
N ARG A 45 10.17 -3.53 2.58
CA ARG A 45 10.99 -4.63 3.11
C ARG A 45 10.24 -5.94 2.89
N PRO A 46 10.92 -7.02 2.45
CA PRO A 46 10.33 -8.33 2.50
C PRO A 46 9.78 -8.56 3.91
N ALA A 47 8.63 -9.21 3.99
CA ALA A 47 8.09 -9.72 5.25
C ALA A 47 8.24 -11.25 5.22
N PRO A 48 9.45 -11.79 5.47
CA PRO A 48 9.62 -13.22 5.59
C PRO A 48 8.69 -13.72 6.69
N ASP A 49 8.00 -14.83 6.41
CA ASP A 49 7.29 -15.54 7.46
C ASP A 49 8.30 -15.96 8.52
N ARG A 50 7.96 -15.73 9.80
CA ARG A 50 8.82 -16.11 10.94
C ARG A 50 9.08 -17.62 11.00
N SER A 51 8.21 -18.43 10.38
CA SER A 51 8.40 -19.87 10.27
C SER A 51 9.49 -20.25 9.24
N GLN A 52 9.79 -19.36 8.28
CA GLN A 52 10.82 -19.61 7.28
C GLN A 52 12.23 -19.51 7.88
N GLY A 53 13.00 -20.58 7.75
CA GLY A 53 14.37 -20.68 8.27
C GLY A 53 14.46 -21.15 9.71
N SER A 54 13.33 -21.41 10.40
CA SER A 54 13.32 -21.92 11.78
C SER A 54 13.99 -23.29 11.93
N SER A 55 14.19 -24.06 10.86
CA SER A 55 14.71 -25.43 10.90
C SER A 55 15.97 -25.69 10.07
N GLY A 56 16.62 -24.67 9.49
CA GLY A 56 17.65 -24.89 8.46
C GLY A 56 19.11 -25.00 8.92
N ASN A 57 19.45 -24.63 10.17
CA ASN A 57 20.85 -24.49 10.59
C ASN A 57 21.32 -25.51 11.63
N GLY A 58 20.46 -26.45 12.05
CA GLY A 58 20.79 -27.46 13.08
C GLY A 58 21.38 -28.77 12.55
N ASN A 59 21.06 -29.15 11.31
CA ASN A 59 21.37 -30.49 10.75
C ASN A 59 21.95 -30.43 9.33
N ARG A 60 22.86 -29.49 9.04
CA ARG A 60 23.68 -29.65 7.83
C ARG A 60 24.62 -30.82 8.07
N THR A 61 24.41 -31.93 7.37
CA THR A 61 25.44 -32.97 7.23
C THR A 61 26.70 -32.31 6.67
N PRO A 62 27.88 -32.55 7.28
CA PRO A 62 29.13 -32.06 6.73
C PRO A 62 29.29 -32.56 5.29
N SER A 63 29.53 -31.64 4.36
CA SER A 63 29.86 -31.98 2.97
C SER A 63 31.34 -32.37 2.92
N ASP A 64 31.68 -33.55 3.43
CA ASP A 64 33.04 -34.09 3.29
C ASP A 64 33.09 -34.97 2.02
N PRO A 65 33.86 -34.58 0.98
CA PRO A 65 34.05 -35.40 -0.22
C PRO A 65 34.97 -36.62 0.01
N SER A 66 35.43 -36.85 1.25
CA SER A 66 36.38 -37.91 1.62
C SER A 66 35.80 -38.99 2.56
N ALA A 67 34.51 -38.89 2.93
CA ALA A 67 33.83 -39.83 3.83
C ALA A 67 33.16 -41.00 3.09
#